data_AF-A0A9I9E7Q6-F1
#
_entry.id   AF-A0A9I9E7Q6-F1
#
_cell.length_a   1.000
_cell.length_b   1.000
_cell.length_c   1.000
_cell.angle_alpha   90.00
_cell.angle_beta   90.00
_cell.angle_gamma   90.00
#
_symmetry.space_group_name_H-M   'P 1'
#
loop_
_entity.id
_entity.type
_entity.pdbx_description
1 polymer ?
#
loop_
_entity_poly.entity_id
_entity_poly.type
_entity_poly.pdbx_seq_one_letter_code
_entity_poly.pdbx_strand_id
1 'polypeptide(L)' 'MDRQTFAILGHLLRTIFGLSSTEIVDVEEMVAMFLLVLAHDMKNHVIQRKFVRFGER' A
#
# COMPACT_ATOMS: atom_id res chain seq x y z
N MET A 1 5.58 -7.15 -1.22
CA MET A 1 4.16 -7.56 -1.30
C MET A 1 3.98 -8.78 -2.20
N ASP A 2 3.07 -9.68 -1.81
CA ASP A 2 2.64 -10.80 -2.64
C ASP A 2 1.41 -10.41 -3.48
N ARG A 3 1.17 -11.11 -4.61
CA ARG A 3 0.11 -10.79 -5.58
C ARG A 3 -1.29 -10.91 -4.95
N GLN A 4 -1.47 -11.81 -3.99
CA GLN A 4 -2.74 -11.91 -3.24
C GLN A 4 -3.00 -10.67 -2.37
N THR A 5 -1.97 -10.16 -1.68
CA THR A 5 -2.08 -8.94 -0.86
C THR A 5 -2.44 -7.73 -1.72
N PHE A 6 -1.89 -7.64 -2.93
CA PHE A 6 -2.21 -6.60 -3.90
C PHE A 6 -3.70 -6.63 -4.30
N ALA A 7 -4.22 -7.81 -4.63
CA ALA A 7 -5.62 -7.97 -5.05
C ALA A 7 -6.60 -7.61 -3.92
N ILE A 8 -6.30 -8.03 -2.69
CA ILE A 8 -7.10 -7.70 -1.51
C ILE A 8 -7.08 -6.19 -1.23
N LEU A 9 -5.91 -5.57 -1.32
CA LEU A 9 -5.75 -4.13 -1.13
C LEU A 9 -6.53 -3.33 -2.19
N GLY A 10 -6.40 -3.69 -3.47
CA GLY A 10 -7.17 -3.06 -4.54
C GLY A 10 -8.69 -3.19 -4.36
N HIS A 11 -9.16 -4.33 -3.85
CA HIS A 11 -10.58 -4.55 -3.57
C HIS A 11 -11.08 -3.74 -2.37
N LEU A 12 -10.28 -3.63 -1.31
CA LEU A 12 -10.55 -2.77 -0.15
C LEU A 12 -10.63 -1.30 -0.53
N LEU A 13 -9.65 -0.81 -1.31
CA LEU A 13 -9.63 0.58 -1.76
C LEU A 13 -10.84 0.88 -2.66
N ARG A 14 -11.19 -0.02 -3.58
CA ARG A 14 -12.40 0.09 -4.40
C ARG A 14 -13.68 0.10 -3.57
N THR A 15 -13.74 -0.69 -2.51
CA THR A 15 -14.91 -0.77 -1.62
C THR A 15 -15.03 0.46 -0.74
N ILE A 16 -13.94 0.91 -0.12
CA ILE A 16 -13.92 2.12 0.74
C ILE A 16 -14.29 3.35 -0.09
N PHE A 17 -13.73 3.47 -1.30
CA PHE A 17 -13.98 4.62 -2.18
C PHE A 17 -15.34 4.52 -2.89
N GLY A 18 -15.80 3.31 -3.20
CA GLY A 18 -17.15 3.06 -3.73
C GLY A 18 -18.26 3.30 -2.71
N LEU A 19 -17.96 3.21 -1.40
CA LEU A 19 -18.89 3.50 -0.31
C LEU A 19 -18.92 4.99 0.08
N SER A 20 -17.88 5.78 -0.24
CA SER A 20 -17.83 7.23 0.04
C SER A 20 -18.63 8.10 -0.94
N SER A 21 -19.41 7.49 -1.84
CA SER A 21 -20.40 8.16 -2.69
C SER A 21 -19.85 9.34 -3.50
N THR A 22 -18.89 9.07 -4.38
CA THR A 22 -18.74 9.83 -5.62
C THR A 22 -18.18 8.91 -6.69
N GLU A 23 -19.05 8.57 -7.64
CA GLU A 23 -18.78 8.66 -9.06
C GLU A 23 -17.28 8.73 -9.42
N ILE A 24 -16.73 7.63 -9.94
CA ILE A 24 -15.45 7.59 -10.68
C ILE A 24 -14.24 8.02 -9.83
N VAL A 25 -13.66 7.07 -9.10
CA VAL A 25 -12.28 7.22 -8.57
C VAL A 25 -11.36 7.31 -9.78
N ASP A 26 -10.70 8.45 -9.98
CA ASP A 26 -9.73 8.60 -11.05
C ASP A 26 -8.61 7.56 -10.91
N VAL A 27 -8.13 7.07 -12.05
CA VAL A 27 -7.00 6.12 -12.09
C VAL A 27 -5.79 6.69 -11.35
N GLU A 28 -5.62 8.02 -11.37
CA GLU A 28 -4.58 8.73 -10.62
C GLU A 28 -4.68 8.53 -9.11
N GLU A 29 -5.89 8.52 -8.54
CA GLU A 29 -6.08 8.37 -7.09
C GLU A 29 -5.89 6.91 -6.65
N MET A 30 -6.32 5.96 -7.48
CA MET A 30 -5.96 4.55 -7.30
C MET A 30 -4.44 4.33 -7.35
N VAL A 31 -3.75 4.97 -8.31
CA VAL A 31 -2.29 4.88 -8.43
C VAL A 31 -1.60 5.60 -7.26
N ALA A 32 -2.11 6.73 -6.80
CA ALA A 32 -1.57 7.48 -5.66
C ALA A 32 -1.67 6.68 -4.35
N MET A 33 -2.83 6.06 -4.08
CA MET A 33 -2.97 5.18 -2.91
C MET A 33 -2.10 3.93 -3.05
N PHE A 34 -1.97 3.39 -4.26
CA PHE A 34 -1.08 2.26 -4.50
C PHE A 34 0.39 2.60 -4.21
N LEU A 35 0.86 3.75 -4.70
CA LEU A 35 2.19 4.27 -4.42
C LEU A 35 2.40 4.58 -2.94
N LEU A 36 1.37 5.09 -2.25
CA LEU A 36 1.43 5.36 -0.81
C LEU A 36 1.69 4.09 -0.01
N VAL A 37 0.95 3.02 -0.32
CA VAL A 37 1.09 1.72 0.36
C VAL A 37 2.43 1.07 0.00
N LEU A 38 2.88 1.18 -1.26
CA LEU A 38 4.20 0.69 -1.67
C LEU A 38 5.34 1.44 -0.99
N ALA A 39 5.27 2.77 -0.91
CA ALA A 39 6.26 3.61 -0.23
C ALA A 39 6.30 3.28 1.28
N HIS A 40 5.14 3.01 1.89
CA HIS A 40 5.07 2.56 3.28
C HIS A 40 5.74 1.19 3.47
N ASP A 41 5.46 0.21 2.60
CA ASP A 41 6.07 -1.13 2.65
C ASP A 41 7.58 -1.07 2.44
N MET A 42 8.05 -0.28 1.47
CA MET A 42 9.48 -0.06 1.24
C MET A 42 10.15 0.62 2.43
N LYS A 43 9.51 1.64 3.04
CA LYS A 43 10.02 2.29 4.24
C LYS A 43 10.08 1.29 5.40
N ASN A 44 9.06 0.46 5.59
CA ASN A 44 9.01 -0.55 6.63
C ASN A 44 10.11 -1.61 6.43
N HIS A 45 10.31 -2.09 5.20
CA HIS A 45 11.38 -3.04 4.88
C HIS A 45 12.78 -2.43 5.06
N VAL A 46 12.98 -1.16 4.67
CA VAL A 46 14.25 -0.45 4.90
C VAL A 46 14.52 -0.27 6.39
N ILE A 47 13.50 0.09 7.18
CA ILE A 47 13.61 0.21 8.63
C ILE A 47 13.90 -1.16 9.26
N GLN A 48 13.17 -2.21 8.89
CA GLN A 48 13.42 -3.57 9.38
C GLN A 48 14.83 -4.06 9.03
N ARG A 49 15.31 -3.83 7.80
CA ARG A 49 16.68 -4.17 7.41
C ARG A 49 17.71 -3.40 8.24
N LYS A 50 17.47 -2.12 8.52
CA LYS A 50 18.35 -1.33 9.40
C LYS A 50 18.34 -1.88 10.84
N PHE A 51 17.18 -2.29 11.35
CA PHE A 51 17.06 -2.88 12.69
C PHE A 51 17.75 -4.24 12.81
N VAL A 52 17.57 -5.14 11.83
CA VAL A 52 18.28 -6.43 11.79
C VAL A 52 19.79 -6.20 11.82
N ARG A 53 20.29 -5.30 10.96
CA ARG A 53 21.71 -4.96 10.91
C ARG A 53 22.25 -4.31 12.19
N PHE A 54 21.40 -3.64 12.96
CA PHE A 54 21.79 -3.03 14.24
C PHE A 54 21.81 -4.05 15.38
N GLY A 55 21.00 -5.12 15.31
CA GLY A 55 20.97 -6.21 16.29
C GLY A 55 22.03 -7.31 16.05
N GLU A 56 22.70 -7.30 14.91
CA GLU A 56 23.85 -8.19 14.61
C GLU A 56 25.19 -7.69 15.22
N ARG A 57 25.17 -6.62 16.03
CA ARG A 57 26.36 -5.98 16.58
C ARG A 57 26.47 -6.12 18.09
#